data_AF-A0A1S3RZ68-F1
#
_entry.id   AF-A0A1S3RZ68-F1
#
_cell.length_a   1.000
_cell.length_b   1.000
_cell.length_c   1.000
_cell.angle_alpha   90.00
_cell.angle_beta   90.00
_cell.angle_gamma   90.00
#
_symmetry.space_group_name_H-M   'P 1'
#
loop_
_entity.id
_entity.type
_entity.pdbx_description
1 polymer ?
#
loop_
_entity_poly.entity_id
_entity_poly.type
_entity_poly.pdbx_seq_one_letter_code
_entity_poly.pdbx_strand_id
1 'polypeptide(L)'
;MMHSQTHATPNMAATSTTNGLPSMAASVCSKMCSKPQPTTTNMAASGGPVLFPDYTSFPEHCVVSFQPDMKCVLQGSNSLKAFKISMALVLIGTHPNLFFLKGQGQYLGLDPTKPISCKQNPVDVHPYTFECTKDPGLFAMGPLVGDNFVRFLKGGALGIASCLLKRLKKKGKLIAEGGGVGGGEFI
;
A
#
# COMPACT_ATOMS: atom_id res chain seq x y z
N MET A 1 -35.03 29.30 60.43
CA MET A 1 -35.60 28.68 59.20
C MET A 1 -34.42 28.07 58.44
N MET A 2 -33.93 26.86 58.74
CA MET A 2 -34.49 25.49 58.64
C MET A 2 -34.84 25.00 57.22
N HIS A 3 -34.29 23.81 56.94
CA HIS A 3 -34.35 22.87 55.79
C HIS A 3 -33.26 23.10 54.72
N SER A 4 -32.13 22.37 54.69
CA SER A 4 -31.81 20.93 54.77
C SER A 4 -32.32 20.09 53.60
N GLN A 5 -31.40 19.68 52.71
CA GLN A 5 -31.18 18.26 52.39
C GLN A 5 -29.86 18.05 51.63
N THR A 6 -28.99 17.28 52.28
CA THR A 6 -27.81 16.59 51.77
C THR A 6 -28.22 15.28 51.11
N HIS A 7 -27.56 14.87 50.02
CA HIS A 7 -27.45 13.44 49.69
C HIS A 7 -26.11 13.12 49.02
N ALA A 8 -25.58 11.98 49.47
CA ALA A 8 -24.23 11.51 49.33
C ALA A 8 -23.96 10.79 48.00
N THR A 9 -22.71 10.89 47.56
CA THR A 9 -22.08 10.04 46.56
C THR A 9 -21.71 8.68 47.14
N PRO A 10 -22.00 7.55 46.46
CA PRO A 10 -21.22 6.35 46.62
C PRO A 10 -20.24 6.18 45.46
N ASN A 11 -18.98 6.03 45.84
CA ASN A 11 -17.89 5.54 45.02
C ASN A 11 -17.95 4.00 45.08
N MET A 12 -18.00 3.28 43.96
CA MET A 12 -17.61 1.86 43.90
C MET A 12 -17.15 1.46 42.49
N ALA A 13 -15.86 1.14 42.44
CA ALA A 13 -15.22 0.01 41.77
C ALA A 13 -15.56 -0.34 40.31
N ALA A 14 -14.49 -0.36 39.52
CA ALA A 14 -14.40 -0.85 38.16
C ALA A 14 -14.65 -2.36 38.06
N THR A 15 -15.40 -2.75 37.04
CA THR A 15 -15.35 -4.10 36.47
C THR A 15 -15.30 -3.98 34.95
N SER A 16 -14.17 -4.40 34.38
CA SER A 16 -13.90 -4.46 32.95
C SER A 16 -14.66 -5.62 32.30
N THR A 17 -15.54 -5.31 31.35
CA THR A 17 -16.06 -6.30 30.39
C THR A 17 -15.95 -5.72 28.98
N THR A 18 -14.90 -6.13 28.27
CA THR A 18 -14.70 -5.85 26.84
C THR A 18 -15.56 -6.82 26.02
N ASN A 19 -16.69 -6.34 25.48
CA ASN A 19 -17.35 -7.03 24.37
C ASN A 19 -17.05 -6.25 23.09
N GLY A 20 -16.11 -6.81 22.33
CA GLY A 20 -15.67 -6.32 21.03
C GLY A 20 -16.78 -6.42 19.99
N LEU A 21 -16.93 -5.34 19.25
CA LEU A 21 -17.79 -5.19 18.08
C LEU A 21 -17.23 -6.03 16.91
N PRO A 22 -17.98 -6.95 16.28
CA PRO A 22 -17.51 -7.56 15.03
C PRO A 22 -17.77 -6.64 13.85
N SER A 23 -16.72 -6.56 13.03
CA SER A 23 -16.62 -5.83 11.76
C SER A 23 -17.76 -6.15 10.78
N MET A 24 -18.33 -5.07 10.26
CA MET A 24 -19.26 -4.98 9.14
C MET A 24 -18.61 -5.47 7.83
N ALA A 25 -18.45 -6.78 7.68
CA ALA A 25 -18.01 -7.39 6.42
C ALA A 25 -18.73 -8.72 6.09
N ALA A 26 -19.74 -9.12 6.86
CA ALA A 26 -20.46 -10.38 6.63
C ALA A 26 -21.96 -10.17 6.76
N SER A 27 -22.56 -9.51 5.77
CA SER A 27 -24.00 -9.62 5.52
C SER A 27 -24.29 -9.23 4.08
N VAL A 28 -25.25 -9.92 3.48
CA VAL A 28 -25.73 -9.82 2.09
C VAL A 28 -25.06 -10.81 1.12
N CYS A 29 -25.56 -12.05 1.10
CA CYS A 29 -26.48 -12.50 0.06
C CYS A 29 -26.92 -13.95 0.33
N SER A 30 -28.09 -14.10 0.96
CA SER A 30 -28.84 -15.35 0.98
C SER A 30 -30.05 -15.18 0.08
N LYS A 31 -30.14 -15.93 -1.03
CA LYS A 31 -31.39 -16.61 -1.47
C LYS A 31 -31.26 -17.36 -2.80
N MET A 32 -31.69 -18.63 -2.74
CA MET A 32 -32.36 -19.45 -3.77
C MET A 32 -31.48 -20.16 -4.84
N CYS A 33 -31.09 -21.41 -4.59
CA CYS A 33 -31.47 -22.60 -5.40
C CYS A 33 -30.76 -23.88 -4.96
N SER A 34 -31.36 -25.02 -5.33
CA SER A 34 -31.25 -26.40 -4.83
C SER A 34 -29.82 -26.95 -4.61
N LYS A 35 -29.58 -27.52 -3.41
CA LYS A 35 -28.34 -28.26 -3.06
C LYS A 35 -28.10 -29.46 -3.99
N PRO A 36 -26.93 -29.58 -4.65
CA PRO A 36 -26.36 -30.86 -4.99
C PRO A 36 -25.65 -31.42 -3.74
N GLN A 37 -25.91 -32.69 -3.42
CA GLN A 37 -25.29 -33.40 -2.31
C GLN A 37 -23.78 -33.60 -2.59
N PRO A 38 -22.86 -33.12 -1.74
CA PRO A 38 -21.44 -33.42 -1.91
C PRO A 38 -21.13 -34.80 -1.33
N THR A 39 -20.66 -35.71 -2.20
CA THR A 39 -19.95 -36.92 -1.79
C THR A 39 -18.73 -36.52 -0.96
N THR A 40 -18.68 -36.98 0.28
CA THR A 40 -17.53 -36.83 1.19
C THR A 40 -16.33 -37.61 0.67
N THR A 41 -15.42 -36.93 0.00
CA THR A 41 -14.04 -37.40 -0.16
C THR A 41 -13.17 -36.69 0.86
N ASN A 42 -12.71 -37.46 1.85
CA ASN A 42 -11.71 -37.06 2.84
C ASN A 42 -10.44 -36.57 2.13
N MET A 43 -10.14 -35.28 2.24
CA MET A 43 -8.80 -34.75 1.98
C MET A 43 -8.31 -34.10 3.26
N ALA A 44 -7.52 -34.87 4.01
CA ALA A 44 -6.88 -34.42 5.21
C ALA A 44 -5.72 -33.46 4.87
N ALA A 45 -5.79 -32.24 5.40
CA ALA A 45 -4.64 -31.40 5.67
C ALA A 45 -4.86 -30.72 7.03
N SER A 46 -3.80 -30.61 7.81
CA SER A 46 -3.77 -30.47 9.27
C SER A 46 -4.65 -29.37 9.90
N GLY A 47 -5.49 -29.76 10.85
CA GLY A 47 -5.35 -29.35 12.26
C GLY A 47 -5.68 -27.92 12.70
N GLY A 48 -6.47 -27.15 11.95
CA GLY A 48 -7.06 -25.88 12.42
C GLY A 48 -8.55 -25.80 12.07
N PRO A 49 -9.37 -25.00 12.79
CA PRO A 49 -10.74 -24.76 12.38
C PRO A 49 -10.73 -24.19 10.96
N VAL A 50 -11.52 -24.77 10.06
CA VAL A 50 -11.71 -24.25 8.70
C VAL A 50 -12.43 -22.91 8.84
N LEU A 51 -11.67 -21.82 8.88
CA LEU A 51 -12.21 -20.46 9.11
C LEU A 51 -13.17 -20.01 7.98
N PHE A 52 -13.06 -20.62 6.79
CA PHE A 52 -13.85 -20.29 5.61
C PHE A 52 -14.15 -21.57 4.79
N PRO A 53 -15.29 -22.25 5.03
CA PRO A 53 -15.61 -23.53 4.38
C PRO A 53 -15.78 -23.43 2.85
N ASP A 54 -16.12 -22.25 2.33
CA ASP A 54 -16.31 -22.02 0.89
C ASP A 54 -15.02 -21.55 0.18
N TYR A 55 -13.90 -21.43 0.89
CA TYR A 55 -12.63 -21.01 0.32
C TYR A 55 -11.72 -22.21 0.06
N THR A 56 -11.28 -22.35 -1.20
CA THR A 56 -10.29 -23.35 -1.59
C THR A 56 -9.01 -22.66 -2.05
N SER A 57 -7.90 -22.92 -1.35
CA SER A 57 -6.58 -22.41 -1.72
C SER A 57 -5.87 -23.37 -2.69
N PHE A 58 -5.21 -22.81 -3.70
CA PHE A 58 -4.36 -23.54 -4.64
C PHE A 58 -2.91 -23.02 -4.54
N PRO A 59 -2.19 -23.30 -3.45
CA PRO A 59 -0.79 -22.89 -3.31
C PRO A 59 0.06 -23.55 -4.41
N GLU A 60 1.13 -22.88 -4.82
CA GLU A 60 2.07 -23.39 -5.85
C GLU A 60 1.42 -23.66 -7.22
N HIS A 61 0.19 -23.17 -7.45
CA HIS A 61 -0.44 -23.21 -8.75
C HIS A 61 -0.30 -21.86 -9.46
N CYS A 62 -0.04 -21.90 -10.77
CA CYS A 62 -0.03 -20.74 -11.65
C CYS A 62 -1.27 -20.75 -12.54
N VAL A 63 -1.84 -19.57 -12.80
CA VAL A 63 -2.88 -19.41 -13.83
C VAL A 63 -2.21 -19.49 -15.20
N VAL A 64 -2.67 -20.43 -16.04
CA VAL A 64 -2.16 -20.61 -17.42
C VAL A 64 -2.99 -19.83 -18.42
N SER A 65 -4.32 -19.93 -18.31
CA SER A 65 -5.24 -19.30 -19.27
C SER A 65 -6.62 -19.09 -18.68
N PHE A 66 -7.26 -17.99 -19.08
CA PHE A 66 -8.70 -17.82 -19.00
C PHE A 66 -9.30 -18.16 -20.37
N GLN A 67 -10.19 -19.15 -20.40
CA GLN A 67 -10.79 -19.65 -21.64
C GLN A 67 -12.17 -18.99 -21.88
N PRO A 68 -12.62 -18.88 -23.15
CA PRO A 68 -13.91 -18.28 -23.49
C PRO A 68 -15.13 -18.97 -22.88
N ASP A 69 -15.00 -20.24 -22.51
CA ASP A 69 -16.06 -21.04 -21.86
C ASP A 69 -16.12 -20.87 -20.33
N MET A 70 -15.59 -19.74 -19.83
CA MET A 70 -15.55 -19.38 -18.42
C MET A 70 -14.72 -20.34 -17.56
N LYS A 71 -13.68 -20.96 -18.15
CA LYS A 71 -12.73 -21.80 -17.42
C LYS A 71 -11.43 -21.06 -17.11
N CYS A 72 -10.96 -21.20 -15.88
CA CYS A 72 -9.61 -20.87 -15.48
C CYS A 72 -8.78 -22.16 -15.42
N VAL A 73 -7.67 -22.20 -16.16
CA VAL A 73 -6.72 -23.31 -16.10
C VAL A 73 -5.61 -22.99 -15.13
N LEU A 74 -5.45 -23.84 -14.11
CA LEU A 74 -4.39 -23.78 -13.12
C LEU A 74 -3.39 -24.91 -13.37
N GLN A 75 -2.10 -24.58 -13.32
CA GLN A 75 -1.00 -25.52 -13.40
C GLN A 75 -0.28 -25.57 -12.05
N GLY A 76 -0.27 -26.73 -11.42
CA GLY A 76 0.64 -27.08 -10.32
C GLY A 76 1.78 -27.95 -10.82
N SER A 77 2.63 -28.43 -9.91
CA SER A 77 3.89 -29.14 -10.23
C SER A 77 3.73 -30.30 -11.24
N ASN A 78 2.67 -31.10 -11.12
CA ASN A 78 2.38 -32.21 -12.02
C ASN A 78 0.88 -32.30 -12.40
N SER A 79 0.12 -31.21 -12.24
CA SER A 79 -1.32 -31.23 -12.49
C SER A 79 -1.78 -30.01 -13.23
N LEU A 80 -2.62 -30.22 -14.25
CA LEU A 80 -3.34 -29.17 -14.94
C LEU A 80 -4.83 -29.36 -14.63
N LYS A 81 -5.45 -28.35 -14.02
CA LYS A 81 -6.84 -28.38 -13.58
C LYS A 81 -7.60 -27.22 -14.19
N ALA A 82 -8.83 -27.47 -14.65
CA ALA A 82 -9.71 -26.44 -15.16
C ALA A 82 -10.89 -26.22 -14.22
N PHE A 83 -11.12 -24.97 -13.82
CA PHE A 83 -12.21 -24.58 -12.94
C PHE A 83 -13.16 -23.66 -13.69
N LYS A 84 -14.47 -23.94 -13.59
CA LYS A 84 -15.48 -22.99 -14.06
C LYS A 84 -15.54 -21.83 -13.07
N ILE A 85 -15.36 -20.62 -13.57
CA ILE A 85 -15.40 -19.38 -12.79
C ILE A 85 -16.48 -18.46 -13.33
N SER A 86 -17.06 -17.61 -12.50
CA SER A 86 -17.92 -16.50 -12.97
C SER A 86 -17.16 -15.17 -13.04
N MET A 87 -16.05 -15.06 -12.31
CA MET A 87 -15.24 -13.87 -12.19
C MET A 87 -13.79 -14.25 -11.84
N ALA A 88 -12.83 -13.46 -12.31
CA ALA A 88 -11.44 -13.52 -11.88
C ALA A 88 -10.98 -12.14 -11.41
N LEU A 89 -10.27 -12.10 -10.28
CA LEU A 89 -9.61 -10.90 -9.77
C LEU A 89 -8.10 -11.13 -9.77
N VAL A 90 -7.36 -10.33 -10.54
CA VAL A 90 -5.91 -10.47 -10.72
C VAL A 90 -5.17 -9.50 -9.80
N LEU A 91 -4.51 -10.03 -8.77
CA LEU A 91 -3.83 -9.26 -7.72
C LEU A 91 -2.33 -9.57 -7.66
N ILE A 92 -1.65 -9.59 -8.81
CA ILE A 92 -0.22 -9.95 -8.92
C ILE A 92 0.74 -8.79 -8.59
N GLY A 93 0.22 -7.65 -8.14
CA GLY A 93 0.98 -6.44 -7.88
C GLY A 93 1.01 -5.48 -9.06
N THR A 94 1.98 -4.57 -9.05
CA THR A 94 2.13 -3.51 -10.06
C THR A 94 3.57 -3.45 -10.57
N HIS A 95 3.75 -3.03 -11.81
CA HIS A 95 5.06 -2.77 -12.41
C HIS A 95 5.08 -1.33 -12.94
N PRO A 96 5.99 -0.46 -12.49
CA PRO A 96 6.01 0.93 -12.91
C PRO A 96 6.37 1.05 -14.39
N ASN A 97 5.58 1.81 -15.15
CA ASN A 97 5.91 2.12 -16.54
C ASN A 97 6.74 3.41 -16.61
N LEU A 98 8.02 3.28 -16.94
CA LEU A 98 9.00 4.37 -16.97
C LEU A 98 9.52 4.66 -18.38
N PHE A 99 8.74 4.36 -19.42
CA PHE A 99 9.18 4.45 -20.82
C PHE A 99 9.61 5.86 -21.25
N PHE A 100 9.12 6.88 -20.56
CA PHE A 100 9.47 8.28 -20.79
C PHE A 100 10.88 8.63 -20.32
N LEU A 101 11.53 7.76 -19.53
CA LEU A 101 12.91 7.91 -19.09
C LEU A 101 13.85 7.08 -19.96
N LYS A 102 15.05 7.63 -20.19
CA LYS A 102 16.12 6.90 -20.87
C LYS A 102 16.38 5.57 -20.16
N GLY A 103 16.40 4.49 -20.94
CA GLY A 103 16.63 3.14 -20.41
C GLY A 103 15.62 2.70 -19.35
N GLN A 104 14.38 3.18 -19.41
CA GLN A 104 13.32 2.90 -18.43
C GLN A 104 13.68 3.35 -17.00
N GLY A 105 14.56 4.35 -16.88
CA GLY A 105 15.00 4.86 -15.58
C GLY A 105 15.89 3.91 -14.79
N GLN A 106 16.42 2.82 -15.38
CA GLN A 106 17.28 1.84 -14.69
C GLN A 106 18.46 2.48 -13.95
N TYR A 107 19.05 3.52 -14.51
CA TYR A 107 20.16 4.26 -13.90
C TYR A 107 19.81 4.93 -12.56
N LEU A 108 18.52 5.09 -12.26
CA LEU A 108 18.02 5.68 -11.02
C LEU A 108 17.87 4.65 -9.89
N GLY A 109 17.96 3.35 -10.18
CA GLY A 109 17.79 2.29 -9.19
C GLY A 109 18.99 2.15 -8.26
N LEU A 110 18.79 1.46 -7.13
CA LEU A 110 19.89 1.03 -6.25
C LEU A 110 20.93 0.18 -7.00
N ASP A 111 20.45 -0.68 -7.91
CA ASP A 111 21.26 -1.49 -8.81
C ASP A 111 20.97 -1.09 -10.28
N PRO A 112 21.88 -0.35 -10.94
CA PRO A 112 21.70 0.08 -12.32
C PRO A 112 21.66 -1.05 -13.36
N THR A 113 21.97 -2.28 -12.97
CA THR A 113 21.95 -3.46 -13.87
C THR A 113 20.58 -4.14 -13.91
N LYS A 114 19.65 -3.72 -13.04
CA LYS A 114 18.32 -4.31 -12.91
C LYS A 114 17.23 -3.30 -13.30
N PRO A 115 16.07 -3.78 -13.81
CA PRO A 115 14.90 -2.92 -14.00
C PRO A 115 14.45 -2.31 -12.67
N ILE A 116 13.82 -1.14 -12.73
CA ILE A 116 13.21 -0.53 -11.54
C ILE A 116 12.05 -1.40 -11.07
N SER A 117 11.98 -1.62 -9.75
CA SER A 117 10.89 -2.33 -9.11
C SER A 117 10.62 -1.78 -7.72
N CYS A 118 9.35 -1.71 -7.35
CA CYS A 118 8.89 -1.26 -6.03
C CYS A 118 9.40 -2.12 -4.85
N LYS A 119 10.00 -3.29 -5.10
CA LYS A 119 10.48 -4.19 -4.04
C LYS A 119 11.94 -4.61 -4.22
N GLN A 120 12.32 -5.04 -5.41
CA GLN A 120 13.65 -5.62 -5.65
C GLN A 120 14.72 -4.57 -5.99
N ASN A 121 14.33 -3.48 -6.64
CA ASN A 121 15.26 -2.45 -7.09
C ASN A 121 14.56 -1.08 -7.14
N PRO A 122 14.21 -0.51 -5.98
CA PRO A 122 13.58 0.81 -5.92
C PRO A 122 14.54 1.89 -6.43
N VAL A 123 13.97 3.04 -6.78
CA VAL A 123 14.71 4.26 -7.09
C VAL A 123 15.51 4.69 -5.87
N ASP A 124 16.80 4.93 -6.07
CA ASP A 124 17.73 5.44 -5.07
C ASP A 124 17.47 6.93 -4.82
N VAL A 125 16.99 7.23 -3.62
CA VAL A 125 16.67 8.59 -3.19
C VAL A 125 17.31 8.90 -1.84
N HIS A 126 17.59 10.19 -1.61
CA HIS A 126 17.97 10.67 -0.29
C HIS A 126 16.78 10.55 0.69
N PRO A 127 16.94 9.91 1.87
CA PRO A 127 15.83 9.46 2.71
C PRO A 127 14.95 10.57 3.31
N TYR A 128 15.44 11.81 3.38
CA TYR A 128 14.70 12.94 3.95
C TYR A 128 14.18 13.95 2.94
N THR A 129 14.76 13.96 1.73
CA THR A 129 14.41 14.93 0.68
C THR A 129 13.72 14.27 -0.49
N PHE A 130 13.81 12.94 -0.61
CA PHE A 130 13.25 12.13 -1.68
C PHE A 130 13.78 12.50 -3.07
N GLU A 131 14.94 13.15 -3.10
CA GLU A 131 15.64 13.50 -4.32
C GLU A 131 16.45 12.31 -4.81
N CYS A 132 16.39 12.02 -6.10
CA CYS A 132 17.14 10.95 -6.73
C CYS A 132 18.65 11.19 -6.56
N THR A 133 19.37 10.22 -6.00
CA THR A 133 20.81 10.33 -5.73
C THR A 133 21.61 10.49 -7.03
N LYS A 134 21.11 9.95 -8.13
CA LYS A 134 21.76 9.92 -9.44
C LYS A 134 21.37 11.07 -10.37
N ASP A 135 20.35 11.86 -10.01
CA ASP A 135 19.80 12.89 -10.88
C ASP A 135 19.30 14.10 -10.05
N PRO A 136 20.17 15.09 -9.80
CA PRO A 136 19.82 16.25 -8.98
C PRO A 136 18.64 17.05 -9.57
N GLY A 137 17.64 17.31 -8.74
CA GLY A 137 16.41 17.98 -9.14
C GLY A 137 15.29 17.03 -9.57
N LEU A 138 15.59 15.75 -9.79
CA LEU A 138 14.58 14.71 -9.94
C LEU A 138 14.21 14.15 -8.56
N PHE A 139 12.91 13.91 -8.33
CA PHE A 139 12.40 13.37 -7.08
C PHE A 139 11.52 12.16 -7.35
N ALA A 140 11.52 11.20 -6.42
CA ALA A 140 10.65 10.02 -6.48
C ALA A 140 10.07 9.74 -5.10
N MET A 141 8.84 9.22 -5.04
CA MET A 141 8.15 8.87 -3.80
C MET A 141 7.11 7.77 -4.05
N GLY A 142 6.57 7.20 -2.97
CA GLY A 142 5.57 6.12 -3.08
C GLY A 142 6.21 4.81 -3.56
N PRO A 143 5.48 3.98 -4.33
CA PRO A 143 5.98 2.65 -4.71
C PRO A 143 7.33 2.65 -5.43
N LEU A 144 7.66 3.72 -6.17
CA LEU A 144 8.95 3.85 -6.86
C LEU A 144 10.16 3.79 -5.92
N VAL A 145 10.01 4.25 -4.66
CA VAL A 145 11.09 4.24 -3.65
C VAL A 145 10.92 3.10 -2.64
N GLY A 146 10.00 2.18 -2.87
CA GLY A 146 9.69 1.06 -1.97
C GLY A 146 8.53 1.30 -1.01
N ASP A 147 7.91 2.48 -1.02
CA ASP A 147 6.81 2.82 -0.13
C ASP A 147 5.46 2.32 -0.68
N ASN A 148 5.07 1.13 -0.24
CA ASN A 148 3.85 0.46 -0.71
C ASN A 148 2.58 0.81 0.09
N PHE A 149 2.69 1.66 1.12
CA PHE A 149 1.55 2.08 1.94
C PHE A 149 1.15 3.53 1.67
N VAL A 150 -0.15 3.74 1.45
CA VAL A 150 -0.75 5.07 1.20
C VAL A 150 -0.36 6.10 2.27
N ARG A 151 -0.22 5.66 3.53
CA ARG A 151 0.14 6.55 4.65
C ARG A 151 1.51 7.22 4.47
N PHE A 152 2.44 6.62 3.71
CA PHE A 152 3.79 7.15 3.52
C PHE A 152 3.86 8.23 2.44
N LEU A 153 2.91 8.27 1.51
CA LEU A 153 2.89 9.25 0.41
C LEU A 153 2.87 10.68 0.92
N LYS A 154 2.07 10.97 1.96
CA LYS A 154 1.99 12.34 2.52
C LYS A 154 3.33 12.82 3.10
N GLY A 155 4.06 11.91 3.75
CA GLY A 155 5.39 12.21 4.29
C GLY A 155 6.40 12.49 3.19
N GLY A 156 6.43 11.65 2.15
CA GLY A 156 7.28 11.85 0.97
C GLY A 156 7.03 13.19 0.28
N ALA A 157 5.76 13.51 0.02
CA ALA A 157 5.38 14.79 -0.60
C ALA A 157 5.84 15.99 0.23
N LEU A 158 5.69 15.93 1.56
CA LEU A 158 6.17 16.99 2.46
C LEU A 158 7.70 17.12 2.42
N GLY A 159 8.43 16.00 2.38
CA GLY A 159 9.89 15.99 2.24
C GLY A 159 10.37 16.69 0.97
N ILE A 160 9.76 16.36 -0.17
CA ILE A 160 10.03 17.00 -1.47
C ILE A 160 9.73 18.50 -1.41
N ALA A 161 8.52 18.86 -0.97
CA ALA A 161 8.10 20.26 -0.89
C ALA A 161 9.01 21.09 0.03
N SER A 162 9.42 20.53 1.17
CA SER A 162 10.36 21.15 2.11
C SER A 162 11.74 21.37 1.47
N CYS A 163 12.24 20.37 0.72
CA CYS A 163 13.50 20.48 -0.02
C CYS A 163 13.44 21.64 -1.04
N LEU A 164 12.37 21.67 -1.85
CA LEU A 164 12.16 22.72 -2.86
C LEU A 164 12.01 24.11 -2.23
N LEU A 165 11.25 24.22 -1.13
CA LEU A 165 11.06 25.49 -0.42
C LEU A 165 12.38 26.03 0.14
N LYS A 166 13.24 25.17 0.72
CA LYS A 166 14.57 25.57 1.20
C LYS A 166 15.45 26.07 0.04
N ARG A 167 15.40 25.40 -1.12
CA ARG A 167 16.13 25.81 -2.34
C ARG A 167 15.64 27.16 -2.87
N LEU A 168 14.33 27.39 -2.90
CA LEU A 168 13.73 28.67 -3.30
C LEU A 168 14.21 29.82 -2.39
N LYS A 169 14.16 29.64 -1.07
CA LYS A 169 14.64 30.65 -0.11
C LYS A 169 16.14 30.94 -0.27
N LYS A 170 16.96 29.91 -0.50
CA LYS A 170 18.40 30.09 -0.74
C LYS A 170 18.67 30.87 -2.04
N LYS A 171 17.94 30.56 -3.12
CA LYS A 171 18.04 31.31 -4.39
C LYS A 171 17.58 32.77 -4.23
N GLY A 172 16.49 33.03 -3.51
CA GLY A 172 16.03 34.40 -3.25
C GLY A 172 17.02 35.25 -2.44
N LYS A 173 17.73 34.64 -1.48
CA LYS A 173 18.79 35.33 -0.72
C LYS A 173 20.00 35.69 -1.60
N LEU A 174 20.39 34.82 -2.53
CA LEU A 174 21.49 35.10 -3.47
C LEU A 174 21.15 36.26 -4.42
N ILE A 175 19.88 36.42 -4.79
CA ILE A 175 19.43 37.56 -5.62
C ILE A 175 19.40 38.84 -4.79
N ALA A 176 19.03 38.78 -3.51
CA ALA A 176 18.98 39.93 -2.62
C ALA A 176 20.37 40.47 -2.22
N GLU A 177 21.39 39.61 -2.08
CA GLU A 177 22.76 40.04 -1.81
C GLU A 177 23.50 40.61 -3.04
N GLY A 178 23.03 40.34 -4.26
CA GLY A 178 23.63 40.85 -5.49
C GLY A 178 23.27 42.30 -5.86
N GLY A 179 22.40 42.98 -5.09
CA GLY A 179 21.89 44.32 -5.39
C GLY A 179 22.53 45.46 -4.59
N GLY A 180 23.59 45.21 -3.81
CA GLY A 180 24.13 46.16 -2.85
C GLY A 180 25.57 46.62 -3.15
N VAL A 181 25.81 47.32 -4.26
CA VAL A 181 26.94 48.26 -4.36
C VAL A 181 26.54 49.46 -5.20
N GLY A 182 26.44 50.62 -4.56
CA GLY A 182 26.16 51.91 -5.18
C GLY A 182 26.08 53.02 -4.14
N GLY A 183 27.07 53.07 -3.24
CA GLY A 183 27.29 54.23 -2.39
C GLY A 183 27.65 55.44 -3.25
N GLY A 184 27.05 56.57 -2.92
CA GLY A 184 27.26 57.86 -3.57
C GLY A 184 26.63 58.97 -2.75
N GLU A 185 27.09 59.13 -1.52
CA GLU A 185 27.00 60.42 -0.81
C GLU A 185 27.96 61.37 -1.54
N PHE A 186 27.39 62.38 -2.20
CA PHE A 186 28.11 63.54 -2.70
C PHE A 186 27.34 64.76 -2.22
N ILE A 187 27.94 65.40 -1.21
CA ILE A 187 27.80 66.79 -0.70
C ILE A 187 26.47 67.50 -0.97
#